data_AF-A0A2G2H5P7-F1
#
_entry.id   AF-A0A2G2H5P7-F1
#
_cell.length_a   1.000
_cell.length_b   1.000
_cell.length_c   1.000
_cell.angle_alpha   90.00
_cell.angle_beta   90.00
_cell.angle_gamma   90.00
#
_symmetry.space_group_name_H-M   'P 1'
#
loop_
_entity.id
_entity.type
_entity.pdbx_description
1 polymer ?
#
loop_
_entity_poly.entity_id
_entity_poly.type
_entity_poly.pdbx_seq_one_letter_code
_entity_poly.pdbx_strand_id
1 'polypeptide(L)'
;MGVEKIVFKNALKIYLGVVLFFFLMKLLNLDTVTELRILNFGFVFWGVNSVIKENIFNNNNTNYLQNLFIGLFTSLLSVFFIIISFSIYLFYIEPSFIHVVEDSSLWGSDLTPPLISAAIFIEGMASSIVCSFIVMQFWKNKKNPNNNI
;
A
#
# COMPACT_ATOMS: atom_id res chain seq x y z
N MET A 1 13.63 14.69 10.60
CA MET A 1 14.06 13.30 10.23
C MET A 1 14.08 13.23 8.71
N GLY A 2 15.09 12.61 8.08
CA GLY A 2 15.16 12.58 6.60
C GLY A 2 13.88 12.06 5.96
N VAL A 3 13.43 12.69 4.87
CA VAL A 3 12.18 12.34 4.17
C VAL A 3 12.23 10.89 3.69
N GLU A 4 13.39 10.45 3.21
CA GLU A 4 13.68 9.09 2.77
C GLU A 4 13.45 8.09 3.90
N LYS A 5 13.86 8.44 5.13
CA LYS A 5 13.71 7.57 6.30
C LYS A 5 12.25 7.42 6.71
N ILE A 6 11.46 8.49 6.69
CA ILE A 6 10.02 8.40 7.00
C ILE A 6 9.25 7.67 5.89
N VAL A 7 9.62 7.88 4.62
CA VAL A 7 9.05 7.18 3.46
C VAL A 7 9.32 5.69 3.58
N PHE A 8 10.58 5.27 3.71
CA PHE A 8 10.95 3.86 3.79
C PHE A 8 10.29 3.14 4.99
N LYS A 9 10.30 3.77 6.17
CA LYS A 9 9.65 3.22 7.37
C LYS A 9 8.15 3.01 7.16
N ASN A 10 7.45 4.01 6.62
CA ASN A 10 6.01 3.90 6.41
C ASN A 10 5.67 2.99 5.20
N ALA A 11 6.57 2.87 4.23
CA ALA A 11 6.41 1.94 3.13
C ALA A 11 6.48 0.48 3.63
N LEU A 12 7.46 0.17 4.49
CA LEU A 12 7.55 -1.13 5.16
C LEU A 12 6.34 -1.42 6.04
N LYS A 13 5.80 -0.40 6.70
CA LYS A 13 4.61 -0.52 7.53
C LYS A 13 3.37 -0.96 6.74
N ILE A 14 3.13 -0.38 5.55
CA ILE A 14 2.05 -0.83 4.65
C ILE A 14 2.34 -2.25 4.15
N TYR A 15 3.56 -2.47 3.64
CA TYR A 15 4.00 -3.77 3.11
C TYR A 15 3.78 -4.90 4.12
N LEU A 16 4.29 -4.74 5.35
CA LEU A 16 4.12 -5.73 6.41
C LEU A 16 2.66 -5.90 6.81
N GLY A 17 1.88 -4.81 6.88
CA GLY A 17 0.44 -4.90 7.16
C GLY A 17 -0.30 -5.77 6.14
N VAL A 18 -0.07 -5.53 4.85
CA VAL A 18 -0.69 -6.27 3.76
C VAL A 18 -0.19 -7.73 3.73
N VAL A 19 1.12 -7.96 3.79
CA VAL A 19 1.68 -9.31 3.73
C VAL A 19 1.23 -10.17 4.91
N LEU A 20 1.31 -9.63 6.14
CA LEU A 20 0.83 -10.35 7.33
C LEU A 20 -0.66 -10.64 7.26
N PHE A 21 -1.45 -9.72 6.70
CA PHE A 21 -2.87 -9.92 6.46
C PHE A 21 -3.12 -11.10 5.51
N PHE A 22 -2.42 -11.18 4.37
CA PHE A 22 -2.55 -12.32 3.46
C PHE A 22 -2.10 -13.65 4.09
N PHE A 23 -1.01 -13.65 4.85
CA PHE A 23 -0.59 -14.84 5.61
C PHE A 23 -1.65 -15.27 6.63
N LEU A 24 -2.28 -14.32 7.32
CA LEU A 24 -3.37 -14.61 8.25
C LEU A 24 -4.58 -15.19 7.52
N MET A 25 -4.97 -14.64 6.37
CA MET A 25 -6.06 -15.20 5.56
C MET A 25 -5.74 -16.65 5.15
N LYS A 26 -4.52 -16.93 4.70
CA LYS A 26 -4.09 -18.29 4.35
C LYS A 26 -4.18 -19.24 5.55
N LEU A 27 -3.69 -18.83 6.72
CA LEU A 27 -3.78 -19.62 7.96
C LEU A 27 -5.22 -19.95 8.36
N LEU A 28 -6.16 -19.06 8.06
CA LEU A 28 -7.58 -19.22 8.37
C LEU A 28 -8.38 -19.82 7.21
N ASN A 29 -7.74 -20.21 6.10
CA ASN A 29 -8.38 -20.68 4.86
C ASN A 29 -9.40 -19.69 4.26
N LEU A 30 -9.09 -18.39 4.36
CA LEU A 30 -9.88 -17.27 3.82
C LEU A 30 -9.26 -16.67 2.55
N ASP A 31 -8.21 -17.29 2.01
CA ASP A 31 -7.44 -16.81 0.85
C ASP A 31 -8.24 -16.81 -0.47
N THR A 32 -9.34 -17.56 -0.54
CA THR A 32 -10.30 -17.56 -1.66
C THR A 32 -11.32 -16.41 -1.59
N VAL A 33 -11.51 -15.78 -0.43
CA VAL A 33 -12.49 -14.71 -0.23
C VAL A 33 -11.92 -13.38 -0.70
N THR A 34 -12.14 -13.06 -1.96
CA THR A 34 -11.52 -11.92 -2.64
C THR A 34 -12.00 -10.57 -2.07
N GLU A 35 -13.22 -10.51 -1.53
CA GLU A 35 -13.80 -9.31 -0.94
C GLU A 35 -13.00 -8.79 0.26
N LEU A 36 -12.33 -9.69 1.01
CA LEU A 36 -11.50 -9.30 2.14
C LEU A 36 -10.29 -8.46 1.71
N ARG A 37 -9.89 -8.51 0.43
CA ARG A 37 -8.79 -7.69 -0.11
C ARG A 37 -9.10 -6.19 -0.04
N ILE A 38 -10.37 -5.79 0.10
CA ILE A 38 -10.72 -4.38 0.32
C ILE A 38 -10.04 -3.80 1.58
N LEU A 39 -9.73 -4.64 2.57
CA LEU A 39 -9.02 -4.25 3.78
C LEU A 39 -7.59 -3.73 3.49
N ASN A 40 -7.02 -4.04 2.31
CA ASN A 40 -5.75 -3.47 1.85
C ASN A 40 -5.79 -1.94 1.80
N PHE A 41 -6.93 -1.34 1.43
CA PHE A 41 -7.10 0.11 1.48
C PHE A 41 -6.88 0.67 2.89
N GLY A 42 -7.32 -0.05 3.93
CA GLY A 42 -7.10 0.35 5.31
C GLY A 42 -5.61 0.48 5.66
N PHE A 43 -4.79 -0.47 5.24
CA PHE A 43 -3.33 -0.42 5.45
C PHE A 43 -2.69 0.71 4.66
N VAL A 44 -3.09 0.94 3.41
CA VAL A 44 -2.60 2.05 2.58
C VAL A 44 -2.97 3.39 3.22
N PHE A 45 -4.25 3.60 3.59
CA PHE A 45 -4.70 4.81 4.29
C PHE A 45 -3.90 5.08 5.55
N TRP A 46 -3.69 4.03 6.36
CA TRP A 46 -2.93 4.14 7.60
C TRP A 46 -1.48 4.56 7.36
N GLY A 47 -0.78 3.94 6.40
CA GLY A 47 0.60 4.28 6.09
C GLY A 47 0.77 5.66 5.45
N VAL A 48 -0.10 6.00 4.49
CA VAL A 48 -0.13 7.31 3.83
C VAL A 48 -0.40 8.43 4.84
N ASN A 49 -1.41 8.25 5.72
CA ASN A 49 -1.68 9.20 6.79
C ASN A 49 -0.52 9.32 7.78
N SER A 50 0.16 8.20 8.07
CA SER A 50 1.31 8.20 8.98
C SER A 50 2.49 8.99 8.41
N VAL A 51 2.85 8.81 7.14
CA VAL A 51 3.98 9.53 6.53
C VAL A 51 3.69 11.02 6.36
N ILE A 52 2.47 11.40 5.96
CA ILE A 52 2.05 12.80 5.83
C ILE A 52 2.08 13.47 7.20
N LYS A 53 1.50 12.82 8.22
CA LYS A 53 1.53 13.31 9.60
C LYS A 53 2.97 13.50 10.07
N GLU A 54 3.83 12.51 9.91
CA GLU A 54 5.23 12.62 10.32
C GLU A 54 5.98 13.74 9.59
N ASN A 55 5.75 13.95 8.30
CA ASN A 55 6.40 15.05 7.58
C ASN A 55 5.90 16.42 8.05
N ILE A 56 4.61 16.56 8.35
CA ILE A 56 4.02 17.79 8.89
C ILE A 56 4.60 18.10 10.28
N PHE A 57 4.61 17.14 11.20
CA PHE A 57 4.97 17.39 12.59
C PHE A 57 6.47 17.30 12.88
N ASN A 58 7.21 16.43 12.19
CA ASN A 58 8.63 16.21 12.48
C ASN A 58 9.55 17.04 11.58
N ASN A 59 9.08 17.42 10.39
CA ASN A 59 9.84 18.22 9.43
C ASN A 59 9.22 19.62 9.20
N ASN A 60 8.16 19.97 9.93
CA ASN A 60 7.44 21.24 9.83
C ASN A 60 7.01 21.61 8.40
N ASN A 61 6.76 20.60 7.57
CA ASN A 61 6.45 20.81 6.17
C ASN A 61 4.95 20.65 5.92
N THR A 62 4.26 21.76 5.72
CA THR A 62 2.82 21.79 5.43
C THR A 62 2.50 22.00 3.96
N ASN A 63 3.48 21.91 3.05
CA ASN A 63 3.23 22.08 1.63
C ASN A 63 2.32 20.96 1.10
N TYR A 64 1.22 21.34 0.46
CA TYR A 64 0.20 20.40 0.00
C TYR A 64 0.76 19.40 -1.03
N LEU A 65 1.38 19.90 -2.11
CA LEU A 65 1.87 19.04 -3.19
C LEU A 65 3.00 18.12 -2.70
N GLN A 66 3.89 18.64 -1.85
CA GLN A 66 4.97 17.83 -1.30
C GLN A 66 4.46 16.68 -0.45
N ASN A 67 3.49 16.93 0.45
CA ASN A 67 2.92 15.87 1.27
C ASN A 67 2.06 14.89 0.46
N LEU A 68 1.36 15.37 -0.58
CA LEU A 68 0.65 14.51 -1.54
C LEU A 68 1.62 13.54 -2.22
N PHE A 69 2.73 14.04 -2.76
CA PHE A 69 3.73 13.21 -3.42
C PHE A 69 4.45 12.28 -2.44
N ILE A 70 4.77 12.72 -1.23
CA ILE A 70 5.36 11.85 -0.20
C ILE A 70 4.42 10.69 0.15
N GLY A 71 3.12 10.96 0.30
CA GLY A 71 2.11 9.92 0.48
C GLY A 71 2.10 8.94 -0.69
N LEU A 72 2.02 9.45 -1.92
CA LEU A 72 1.97 8.66 -3.14
C LEU A 72 3.22 7.77 -3.31
N PHE A 73 4.41 8.33 -3.18
CA PHE A 73 5.66 7.59 -3.31
C PHE A 73 5.82 6.53 -2.22
N THR A 74 5.37 6.83 -0.99
CA THR A 74 5.41 5.86 0.12
C THR A 74 4.55 4.63 -0.20
N SER A 75 3.30 4.83 -0.64
CA SER A 75 2.42 3.71 -0.99
C SER A 75 2.88 2.97 -2.24
N LEU A 76 3.40 3.65 -3.26
CA LEU A 76 3.97 3.00 -4.46
C LEU A 76 5.19 2.14 -4.13
N LEU A 77 6.06 2.62 -3.22
CA LEU A 77 7.21 1.85 -2.76
C LEU A 77 6.77 0.57 -2.02
N SER A 78 5.68 0.64 -1.25
CA SER A 78 5.08 -0.55 -0.65
C SER A 78 4.56 -1.54 -1.68
N VAL A 79 3.85 -1.05 -2.71
CA VAL A 79 3.34 -1.89 -3.81
C VAL A 79 4.49 -2.64 -4.49
N PHE A 80 5.61 -1.96 -4.72
CA PHE A 80 6.80 -2.59 -5.27
C PHE A 80 7.33 -3.74 -4.40
N PHE A 81 7.42 -3.54 -3.07
CA PHE A 81 7.80 -4.62 -2.16
C PHE A 81 6.77 -5.76 -2.12
N ILE A 82 5.48 -5.45 -2.18
CA ILE A 82 4.41 -6.46 -2.25
C ILE A 82 4.57 -7.33 -3.51
N ILE A 83 4.79 -6.72 -4.67
CA ILE A 83 4.95 -7.45 -5.94
C ILE A 83 6.18 -8.38 -5.89
N ILE A 84 7.30 -7.91 -5.35
CA ILE A 84 8.50 -8.75 -5.20
C ILE A 84 8.20 -9.95 -4.31
N SER A 85 7.64 -9.72 -3.13
CA SER A 85 7.35 -10.81 -2.19
C SER A 85 6.30 -11.77 -2.71
N PHE A 86 5.27 -11.26 -3.39
CA PHE A 86 4.25 -12.08 -4.01
C PHE A 86 4.80 -12.91 -5.19
N SER A 87 5.69 -12.33 -5.98
CA SER A 87 6.40 -13.07 -7.05
C SER A 87 7.25 -14.20 -6.45
N ILE A 88 8.02 -13.92 -5.40
CA ILE A 88 8.80 -14.95 -4.70
C ILE A 88 7.88 -16.04 -4.15
N TYR A 89 6.74 -15.67 -3.57
CA TYR A 89 5.75 -16.62 -3.06
C TYR A 89 5.24 -17.55 -4.16
N LEU A 90 4.83 -17.01 -5.31
CA LEU A 90 4.37 -17.80 -6.45
C LEU A 90 5.46 -18.68 -7.06
N PHE A 91 6.70 -18.20 -7.17
CA PHE A 91 7.75 -19.00 -7.83
C PHE A 91 8.36 -20.08 -6.94
N TYR A 92 8.48 -19.82 -5.64
CA TYR A 92 9.32 -20.66 -4.76
C TYR A 92 8.59 -21.27 -3.58
N ILE A 93 7.43 -20.75 -3.19
CA ILE A 93 6.72 -21.19 -1.97
C ILE A 93 5.46 -21.99 -2.33
N GLU A 94 4.54 -21.40 -3.09
CA GLU A 94 3.29 -22.06 -3.48
C GLU A 94 2.88 -21.70 -4.93
N PRO A 95 3.48 -22.34 -5.93
CA PRO A 95 3.14 -22.09 -7.34
C PRO A 95 1.68 -22.35 -7.71
N SER A 96 1.04 -23.30 -7.03
CA SER A 96 -0.38 -23.61 -7.20
C SER A 96 -1.31 -22.48 -6.76
N PHE A 97 -0.82 -21.50 -5.99
CA PHE A 97 -1.61 -20.35 -5.56
C PHE A 97 -2.08 -19.47 -6.73
N ILE A 98 -1.46 -19.62 -7.91
CA ILE A 98 -1.92 -18.95 -9.13
C ILE A 98 -3.38 -19.30 -9.46
N HIS A 99 -3.83 -20.53 -9.19
CA HIS A 99 -5.20 -20.94 -9.45
C HIS A 99 -6.21 -20.28 -8.51
N VAL A 100 -5.84 -20.04 -7.24
CA VAL A 100 -6.67 -19.26 -6.30
C VAL A 100 -6.87 -17.82 -6.81
N VAL A 101 -5.88 -17.31 -7.53
CA VAL A 101 -5.92 -15.99 -8.14
C VAL A 101 -6.74 -15.98 -9.43
N GLU A 102 -6.61 -16.99 -10.28
CA GLU A 102 -7.41 -17.16 -11.52
C GLU A 102 -8.89 -17.38 -11.22
N ASP A 103 -9.19 -18.19 -10.20
CA ASP A 103 -10.56 -18.46 -9.76
C ASP A 103 -11.22 -17.22 -9.15
N SER A 104 -10.43 -16.18 -8.83
CA SER A 104 -10.99 -14.90 -8.44
C SER A 104 -11.65 -14.22 -9.64
N SER A 105 -12.90 -13.79 -9.48
CA SER A 105 -13.69 -13.15 -10.54
C SER A 105 -13.09 -11.84 -11.07
N LEU A 106 -11.99 -11.35 -10.48
CA LEU A 106 -11.39 -10.06 -10.80
C LEU A 106 -10.39 -10.13 -11.96
N TRP A 107 -9.61 -11.21 -12.10
CA TRP A 107 -8.41 -11.19 -12.96
C TRP A 107 -8.51 -12.12 -14.19
N GLY A 108 -9.49 -13.03 -14.25
CA GLY A 108 -9.73 -13.89 -15.41
C GLY A 108 -8.86 -15.16 -15.44
N SER A 109 -8.94 -15.92 -16.53
CA SER A 109 -8.20 -17.18 -16.72
C SER A 109 -6.86 -16.98 -17.43
N ASP A 110 -6.02 -18.03 -17.39
CA ASP A 110 -4.73 -18.11 -18.11
C ASP A 110 -3.71 -17.05 -17.64
N LEU A 111 -3.70 -16.80 -16.33
CA LEU A 111 -2.82 -15.83 -15.72
C LEU A 111 -1.39 -16.36 -15.69
N THR A 112 -0.44 -15.51 -16.08
CA THR A 112 0.98 -15.76 -15.90
C THR A 112 1.52 -14.89 -14.76
N PRO A 113 2.58 -15.30 -14.03
CA PRO A 113 3.14 -14.49 -12.95
C PRO A 113 3.48 -13.02 -13.35
N PRO A 114 4.00 -12.74 -14.57
CA PRO A 114 4.17 -11.36 -15.04
C PRO A 114 2.86 -10.59 -15.20
N LEU A 115 1.82 -11.23 -15.73
CA LEU A 115 0.51 -10.60 -15.93
C LEU A 115 -0.14 -10.25 -14.58
N ILE A 116 -0.05 -11.15 -13.61
CA ILE A 116 -0.54 -10.91 -12.25
C ILE A 116 0.21 -9.77 -11.58
N SER A 117 1.54 -9.75 -11.72
CA SER A 117 2.37 -8.67 -11.16
C SER A 117 2.01 -7.31 -11.76
N ALA A 118 1.71 -7.26 -13.07
CA ALA A 118 1.23 -6.05 -13.74
C ALA A 118 -0.16 -5.63 -13.25
N ALA A 119 -1.08 -6.57 -13.07
CA ALA A 119 -2.43 -6.29 -12.53
C ALA A 119 -2.34 -5.70 -11.11
N ILE A 120 -1.57 -6.33 -10.22
CA ILE A 120 -1.31 -5.84 -8.85
C ILE A 120 -0.66 -4.46 -8.88
N PHE A 121 0.27 -4.22 -9.81
CA PHE A 121 0.91 -2.90 -9.94
C PHE A 121 -0.09 -1.81 -10.31
N ILE A 122 -0.97 -2.07 -11.30
CA ILE A 122 -1.99 -1.11 -11.73
C ILE A 122 -3.00 -0.85 -10.61
N GLU A 123 -3.49 -1.89 -9.94
CA GLU A 123 -4.41 -1.79 -8.80
C GLU A 123 -3.76 -1.03 -7.62
N GLY A 124 -2.52 -1.39 -7.29
CA GLY A 124 -1.72 -0.75 -6.26
C GLY A 124 -1.43 0.72 -6.57
N MET A 125 -1.19 1.06 -7.83
CA MET A 125 -0.99 2.44 -8.26
C MET A 125 -2.29 3.25 -8.15
N ALA A 126 -3.41 2.71 -8.62
CA ALA A 126 -4.72 3.37 -8.53
C ALA A 126 -5.10 3.65 -7.07
N SER A 127 -4.97 2.63 -6.19
CA SER A 127 -5.24 2.80 -4.76
C SER A 127 -4.28 3.81 -4.10
N SER A 128 -3.00 3.80 -4.46
CA SER A 128 -2.01 4.77 -3.98
C SER A 128 -2.41 6.22 -4.30
N ILE A 129 -2.85 6.49 -5.53
CA ILE A 129 -3.30 7.81 -5.97
C ILE A 129 -4.55 8.24 -5.18
N VAL A 130 -5.57 7.38 -5.13
CA VAL A 130 -6.84 7.67 -4.46
C VAL A 130 -6.64 7.91 -2.96
N CYS A 131 -5.92 7.02 -2.27
CA CYS A 131 -5.66 7.13 -0.84
C CYS A 131 -4.85 8.39 -0.51
N SER A 132 -3.79 8.68 -1.27
CA SER A 132 -2.97 9.88 -1.08
C SER A 132 -3.77 11.16 -1.25
N PHE A 133 -4.62 11.20 -2.27
CA PHE A 133 -5.49 12.35 -2.50
C PHE A 133 -6.49 12.55 -1.36
N ILE A 134 -7.22 11.49 -0.98
CA ILE A 134 -8.22 11.54 0.11
C ILE A 134 -7.57 12.00 1.43
N VAL A 135 -6.42 11.42 1.80
CA VAL A 135 -5.72 11.78 3.03
C VAL A 135 -5.26 13.23 2.98
N MET A 136 -4.74 13.71 1.85
CA MET A 136 -4.35 15.11 1.72
C MET A 136 -5.54 16.08 1.76
N GLN A 137 -6.71 15.69 1.25
CA GLN A 137 -7.93 16.48 1.41
C GLN A 137 -8.31 16.67 2.90
N PHE A 138 -8.01 15.70 3.75
CA PHE A 138 -8.18 15.81 5.19
C PHE A 138 -7.14 16.72 5.87
N TRP A 139 -5.90 16.74 5.37
CA TRP A 139 -4.81 17.54 5.95
C TRP A 139 -4.73 18.99 5.44
N LYS A 140 -5.33 19.32 4.29
CA LYS A 140 -5.17 20.64 3.64
C LYS A 140 -5.49 21.86 4.53
N ASN A 141 -6.42 21.73 5.47
CA ASN A 141 -6.87 22.82 6.34
C ASN A 141 -6.24 22.76 7.75
N LYS A 142 -5.39 21.77 8.03
CA LYS A 142 -4.79 21.60 9.35
C LYS A 142 -3.49 22.41 9.41
N LYS A 143 -3.52 23.52 10.15
CA LYS A 143 -2.32 24.28 10.49
C LYS A 143 -1.47 23.46 11.47
N ASN A 144 -0.15 23.55 11.32
CA ASN A 144 0.77 22.99 12.30
C ASN A 144 0.55 23.74 13.64
N PRO A 145 0.14 23.08 14.74
CA PRO A 145 -0.09 23.74 16.03
C PRO A 145 1.17 24.41 16.59
N ASN A 146 2.36 24.05 16.08
CA ASN A 146 3.63 24.67 16.46
C ASN A 146 3.92 26.00 15.76
N ASN A 147 3.02 26.49 14.90
CA ASN A 147 3.17 27.76 14.18
C ASN A 147 2.42 28.93 14.84
N ASN A 148 2.17 28.83 16.15
CA ASN A 148 1.62 29.89 17.00
C ASN A 148 2.75 30.56 17.83
N ILE A 149 3.83 30.99 17.17
CA ILE A 149 4.79 31.94 17.72
C ILE A 149 5.03 33.02 16.67
#